data_AF-A0A7X2PJY1-F1
#
_entry.id   AF-A0A7X2PJY1-F1
#
_cell.length_a   1.000
_cell.length_b   1.000
_cell.length_c   1.000
_cell.angle_alpha   90.00
_cell.angle_beta   90.00
_cell.angle_gamma   90.00
#
_symmetry.space_group_name_H-M   'P 1'
#
loop_
_entity.id
_entity.type
_entity.pdbx_description
1 polymer ?
#
loop_
_entity_poly.entity_id
_entity_poly.type
_entity_poly.pdbx_seq_one_letter_code
_entity_poly.pdbx_strand_id
1 'polypeptide(L)'
;MLAQLEAGVARAEAAQSSAELSGFVAGLSTVWRDGEVRPAHRKRSTGQRTYRTRVDPFEAVWPQVQQWLNEQPDANAKELFLRLQESKAGTFAPGQLRTLQRRVKQWPSEIVRQLVLGLESEPVSKQEMYATFNSGEVRL
;
A
#
# COMPACT_ATOMS: atom_id res chain seq x y z
N MET A 1 -40.32 -59.13 8.32
CA MET A 1 -40.35 -57.75 7.77
C MET A 1 -39.71 -56.79 8.79
N LEU A 2 -38.43 -56.98 9.14
CA LEU A 2 -37.74 -56.19 10.19
C LEU A 2 -36.33 -55.70 9.80
N ALA A 3 -35.76 -56.16 8.68
CA ALA A 3 -34.41 -55.77 8.26
C ALA A 3 -34.32 -54.36 7.63
N GLN A 4 -35.45 -53.74 7.30
CA GLN A 4 -35.48 -52.46 6.57
C GLN A 4 -35.37 -51.23 7.49
N LEU A 5 -35.67 -51.36 8.78
CA LEU A 5 -35.61 -50.25 9.73
C LEU A 5 -34.18 -49.98 10.22
N GLU A 6 -33.37 -51.01 10.47
CA GLU A 6 -32.00 -50.81 10.97
C GLU A 6 -31.06 -50.16 9.94
N ALA A 7 -31.24 -50.46 8.65
CA ALA A 7 -30.50 -49.81 7.57
C ALA A 7 -30.87 -48.31 7.43
N GLY A 8 -32.10 -47.92 7.81
CA GLY A 8 -32.53 -46.52 7.84
C GLY A 8 -31.91 -45.75 9.01
N VAL A 9 -31.77 -46.38 10.17
CA VAL A 9 -31.13 -45.79 11.36
C VAL A 9 -29.64 -45.58 11.13
N ALA A 10 -28.92 -46.57 10.61
CA ALA A 10 -27.50 -46.45 10.30
C ALA A 10 -27.22 -45.37 9.22
N ARG A 11 -28.15 -45.18 8.27
CA ARG A 11 -28.05 -44.15 7.22
C ARG A 11 -28.39 -42.75 7.74
N ALA A 12 -29.30 -42.66 8.72
CA ALA A 12 -29.59 -41.42 9.43
C ALA A 12 -28.42 -40.99 10.33
N GLU A 13 -27.79 -41.94 11.02
CA GLU A 13 -26.61 -41.70 11.85
C GLU A 13 -25.40 -41.26 11.01
N ALA A 14 -25.17 -41.88 9.85
CA ALA A 14 -24.13 -41.44 8.91
C ALA A 14 -24.39 -40.03 8.35
N ALA A 15 -25.66 -39.66 8.12
CA ALA A 15 -26.04 -38.32 7.67
C ALA A 15 -25.84 -37.28 8.78
N GLN A 16 -26.10 -37.64 10.04
CA GLN A 16 -25.84 -36.80 11.21
C GLN A 16 -24.33 -36.55 11.40
N SER A 17 -23.50 -37.60 11.34
CA SER A 17 -22.04 -37.46 11.44
C SER A 17 -21.45 -36.59 10.34
N SER A 18 -21.97 -36.67 9.11
CA SER A 18 -21.53 -35.80 8.00
C SER A 18 -21.92 -34.33 8.23
N ALA A 19 -23.10 -34.06 8.79
CA ALA A 19 -23.53 -32.71 9.13
C ALA A 19 -22.69 -32.12 10.29
N GLU A 20 -22.37 -32.92 11.30
CA GLU A 20 -21.50 -32.52 12.42
C GLU A 20 -20.06 -32.22 11.96
N LEU A 21 -19.50 -33.08 11.09
CA LEU A 21 -18.18 -32.83 10.48
C LEU A 21 -18.17 -31.54 9.65
N SER A 22 -19.25 -31.26 8.92
CA SER A 22 -19.39 -30.05 8.12
C SER A 22 -19.41 -28.80 9.02
N GLY A 23 -20.13 -28.84 10.14
CA GLY A 23 -20.14 -27.77 11.14
C GLY A 23 -18.77 -27.57 11.79
N PHE A 24 -18.06 -28.66 12.09
CA PHE A 24 -16.70 -28.62 12.62
C PHE A 24 -15.70 -27.99 11.65
N VAL A 25 -15.72 -28.37 10.36
CA VAL A 25 -14.87 -27.79 9.31
C VAL A 25 -15.19 -26.31 9.09
N ALA A 26 -16.47 -25.91 9.15
CA ALA A 26 -16.86 -24.51 9.09
C ALA A 26 -16.29 -23.69 10.27
N GLY A 27 -16.27 -24.26 11.47
CA GLY A 27 -15.61 -23.68 12.65
C GLY A 27 -14.12 -23.46 12.46
N LEU A 28 -13.40 -24.45 11.90
CA LEU A 28 -11.96 -24.34 11.61
C LEU A 28 -11.66 -23.21 10.61
N SER A 29 -12.48 -23.03 9.57
CA SER A 29 -12.28 -21.94 8.61
C SER A 29 -12.35 -20.55 9.26
N THR A 30 -13.17 -20.42 10.32
CA THR A 30 -13.32 -19.18 11.10
C THR A 30 -12.12 -18.98 12.01
N VAL A 31 -11.69 -20.03 12.70
CA VAL A 31 -10.50 -20.02 13.57
C VAL A 31 -9.22 -19.77 12.78
N TRP A 32 -9.09 -20.28 11.57
CA TRP A 32 -7.93 -20.02 10.71
C TRP A 32 -7.95 -18.62 10.09
N ARG A 33 -9.13 -18.05 9.84
CA ARG A 33 -9.26 -16.65 9.41
C ARG A 33 -8.87 -15.69 10.54
N ASP A 34 -9.19 -16.05 11.78
CA ASP A 34 -8.86 -15.25 12.96
C ASP A 34 -7.43 -15.52 13.48
N GLY A 35 -6.85 -16.69 13.16
CA GLY A 35 -5.56 -17.16 13.65
C GLY A 35 -5.62 -17.50 15.15
N GLU A 36 -4.56 -18.13 15.70
CA GLU A 36 -4.45 -18.30 17.16
C GLU A 36 -4.24 -16.91 17.80
N VAL A 37 -5.35 -16.20 18.07
CA VAL A 37 -5.35 -14.90 18.73
C VAL A 37 -5.01 -15.12 20.19
N ARG A 38 -3.72 -15.25 20.50
CA ARG A 38 -3.21 -14.99 21.86
C ARG A 38 -3.17 -13.47 22.03
N PRO A 39 -4.12 -12.85 22.77
CA PRO A 39 -4.19 -11.39 22.86
C PRO A 39 -2.91 -10.79 23.47
N ALA A 40 -2.19 -11.60 24.25
CA ALA A 40 -0.98 -11.22 24.99
C ALA A 40 0.28 -10.99 24.12
N HIS A 41 0.32 -11.47 22.86
CA HIS A 41 1.53 -11.36 22.02
C HIS A 41 1.44 -10.34 20.88
N ARG A 42 0.32 -9.62 20.73
CA ARG A 42 0.27 -8.53 19.75
C ARG A 42 1.14 -7.38 20.27
N LYS A 43 2.32 -7.18 19.68
CA LYS A 43 3.06 -5.92 19.83
C LYS A 43 2.11 -4.82 19.39
N ARG A 44 1.66 -4.00 20.34
CA ARG A 44 0.77 -2.87 20.07
C ARG A 44 1.44 -2.06 18.96
N SER A 45 0.75 -1.85 17.84
CA SER A 45 1.24 -0.95 16.81
C SER A 45 1.28 0.44 17.44
N THR A 46 2.45 0.82 17.96
CA THR A 46 2.75 2.22 18.25
C THR A 46 2.44 2.96 16.97
N GLY A 47 1.46 3.86 17.01
CA GLY A 47 0.83 4.45 15.83
C GLY A 47 1.82 5.04 14.83
N GLN A 48 1.32 5.43 13.66
CA GLN A 48 2.14 6.04 12.61
C GLN A 48 3.01 7.16 13.20
N ARG A 49 4.33 6.99 13.09
CA ARG A 49 5.29 7.95 13.66
C ARG A 49 5.08 9.30 12.96
N THR A 50 4.70 10.31 13.73
CA THR A 50 4.33 11.65 13.20
C THR A 50 5.54 12.51 12.83
N TYR A 51 6.75 12.19 13.31
CA TYR A 51 7.96 12.92 13.00
C TYR A 51 8.93 12.10 12.14
N ARG A 52 9.47 12.74 11.11
CA ARG A 52 10.53 12.20 10.26
C ARG A 52 11.81 12.96 10.57
N THR A 53 12.83 12.27 11.08
CA THR A 53 14.11 12.91 11.49
C THR A 53 14.93 13.42 10.32
N ARG A 54 14.62 13.02 9.08
CA ARG A 54 15.40 13.37 7.89
C ARG A 54 14.49 13.75 6.72
N VAL A 55 14.83 14.87 6.09
CA VAL A 55 14.31 15.30 4.78
C VAL A 55 14.65 14.22 3.74
N ASP A 56 13.74 13.99 2.79
CA ASP A 56 13.93 12.98 1.77
C ASP A 56 15.04 13.42 0.80
N PRO A 57 16.14 12.67 0.64
CA PRO A 57 17.23 13.07 -0.25
C PRO A 57 16.77 13.18 -1.71
N PHE A 58 15.66 12.53 -2.08
CA PHE A 58 15.12 12.57 -3.43
C PHE A 58 14.14 13.72 -3.67
N GLU A 59 13.80 14.54 -2.68
CA GLU A 59 12.78 15.60 -2.84
C GLU A 59 13.10 16.56 -4.00
N ALA A 60 14.37 16.95 -4.14
CA ALA A 60 14.79 17.85 -5.21
C ALA A 60 14.79 17.22 -6.61
N VAL A 61 14.94 15.89 -6.72
CA VAL A 61 14.97 15.16 -7.99
C VAL A 61 13.65 14.46 -8.31
N TRP A 62 12.72 14.43 -7.34
CA TRP A 62 11.44 13.76 -7.48
C TRP A 62 10.61 14.27 -8.66
N PRO A 63 10.53 15.58 -8.96
CA PRO A 63 9.80 16.06 -10.15
C PRO A 63 10.33 15.46 -11.45
N GLN A 64 11.64 15.28 -11.56
CA GLN A 64 12.27 14.66 -12.74
C GLN A 64 11.93 13.18 -12.84
N VAL A 65 11.91 12.46 -11.70
CA VAL A 65 11.49 11.05 -11.66
C VAL A 65 10.02 10.90 -12.02
N GLN A 66 9.16 11.80 -11.54
CA GLN A 66 7.73 11.81 -11.89
C GLN A 66 7.52 12.00 -13.39
N GLN A 67 8.31 12.85 -14.05
CA GLN A 67 8.25 13.00 -15.51
C GLN A 67 8.57 11.67 -16.21
N TRP A 68 9.64 10.98 -15.82
CA TRP A 68 9.99 9.69 -16.40
C TRP A 68 8.92 8.62 -16.15
N LEU A 69 8.29 8.62 -14.97
CA LEU A 69 7.21 7.71 -14.63
C LEU A 69 5.91 8.02 -15.40
N ASN A 70 5.61 9.30 -15.66
CA ASN A 70 4.49 9.70 -16.51
C ASN A 70 4.69 9.24 -17.96
N GLU A 71 5.92 9.33 -18.48
CA GLU A 71 6.26 8.85 -19.82
C GLU A 71 6.22 7.32 -19.90
N GLN A 72 6.69 6.62 -18.86
CA GLN A 72 6.77 5.16 -18.81
C GLN A 72 6.39 4.65 -17.40
N PRO A 73 5.10 4.30 -17.17
CA PRO A 73 4.64 3.87 -15.86
C PRO A 73 5.21 2.51 -15.42
N ASP A 74 5.65 1.67 -16.37
CA ASP A 74 6.25 0.36 -16.13
C ASP A 74 7.78 0.42 -15.91
N ALA A 75 8.36 1.63 -15.84
CA ALA A 75 9.79 1.81 -15.70
C ALA A 75 10.35 1.19 -14.40
N ASN A 76 11.50 0.52 -14.51
CA ASN A 76 12.13 -0.11 -13.36
C ASN A 76 12.74 0.94 -12.43
N ALA A 77 12.28 0.98 -11.18
CA ALA A 77 12.82 1.89 -10.15
C ALA A 77 14.35 1.79 -9.98
N LYS A 78 14.96 0.63 -10.26
CA LYS A 78 16.41 0.45 -10.23
C LYS A 78 17.10 1.18 -11.38
N GLU A 79 16.53 1.14 -12.59
CA GLU A 79 17.08 1.84 -13.76
C GLU A 79 16.95 3.35 -13.59
N LEU A 80 15.80 3.83 -13.09
CA LEU A 80 15.62 5.23 -12.72
C LEU A 80 16.65 5.68 -11.68
N PHE A 81 16.98 4.82 -10.71
CA PHE A 81 18.02 5.09 -9.71
C PHE A 81 19.42 5.17 -10.32
N LEU A 82 19.78 4.24 -11.21
CA LEU A 82 21.07 4.26 -11.90
C LEU A 82 21.22 5.54 -12.75
N ARG A 83 20.18 5.91 -13.49
CA ARG A 83 20.14 7.16 -14.27
C ARG A 83 20.27 8.40 -13.39
N LEU A 84 19.70 8.39 -12.18
CA LEU A 84 19.91 9.45 -11.19
C LEU A 84 21.35 9.48 -10.67
N GLN A 85 21.97 8.32 -10.44
CA GLN A 85 23.36 8.25 -10.00
C GLN A 85 24.35 8.70 -11.09
N GLU A 86 24.06 8.42 -12.36
CA GLU A 86 24.87 8.88 -13.50
C GLU A 86 24.78 10.40 -13.68
N SER A 87 23.57 10.96 -13.61
CA SER A 87 23.36 12.41 -13.74
C SER A 87 23.86 13.21 -12.53
N LYS A 88 23.87 12.62 -11.34
CA LYS A 88 24.33 13.25 -10.09
C LYS A 88 25.25 12.32 -9.30
N ALA A 89 26.40 12.02 -9.91
CA ALA A 89 27.44 11.20 -9.29
C ALA A 89 27.80 11.74 -7.89
N GLY A 90 27.80 10.85 -6.90
CA GLY A 90 28.20 11.16 -5.52
C GLY A 90 27.10 11.71 -4.60
N THR A 91 25.90 12.05 -5.10
CA THR A 91 24.81 12.58 -4.25
C THR A 91 23.98 11.47 -3.58
N PHE A 92 23.87 10.30 -4.22
CA PHE A 92 22.98 9.22 -3.78
C PHE A 92 23.74 7.93 -3.45
N ALA A 93 23.68 7.53 -2.18
CA ALA A 93 24.24 6.27 -1.72
C ALA A 93 23.36 5.08 -2.14
N PRO A 94 23.95 3.89 -2.44
CA PRO A 94 23.19 2.71 -2.89
C PRO A 94 22.15 2.22 -1.86
N GLY A 95 22.36 2.51 -0.56
CA GLY A 95 21.40 2.21 0.51
C GLY A 95 20.07 2.96 0.40
N GLN A 96 19.98 3.97 -0.48
CA GLN A 96 18.78 4.78 -0.67
C GLN A 96 17.83 4.23 -1.74
N LEU A 97 18.20 3.16 -2.46
CA LEU A 97 17.36 2.51 -3.47
C LEU A 97 16.00 2.08 -2.91
N ARG A 98 15.96 1.55 -1.68
CA ARG A 98 14.69 1.18 -1.03
C ARG A 98 13.75 2.36 -0.81
N THR A 99 14.29 3.56 -0.60
CA THR A 99 13.48 4.77 -0.44
C THR A 99 12.85 5.16 -1.78
N LEU A 100 13.62 5.13 -2.87
CA LEU A 100 13.09 5.40 -4.20
C LEU A 100 12.06 4.35 -4.62
N GLN A 101 12.37 3.06 -4.47
CA GLN A 101 11.44 1.96 -4.80
C GLN A 101 10.11 2.08 -4.04
N ARG A 102 10.14 2.42 -2.75
CA ARG A 102 8.91 2.62 -1.98
C ARG A 102 8.08 3.77 -2.55
N ARG A 103 8.73 4.86 -2.95
CA ARG A 103 8.08 6.05 -3.50
C ARG A 103 7.49 5.79 -4.89
N VAL A 104 8.24 5.13 -5.76
CA VAL A 104 7.79 4.67 -7.09
C VAL A 104 6.60 3.72 -6.95
N LYS A 105 6.61 2.80 -5.98
CA LYS A 105 5.47 1.90 -5.73
C LYS A 105 4.21 2.63 -5.25
N GLN A 106 4.35 3.73 -4.53
CA GLN A 106 3.22 4.53 -4.01
C GLN A 106 2.67 5.49 -5.05
N TRP A 107 3.49 5.91 -6.02
CA TRP A 107 3.15 6.92 -7.01
C TRP A 107 1.89 6.61 -7.86
N PRO A 108 1.66 5.39 -8.36
CA PRO A 108 0.45 5.10 -9.14
C PRO A 108 -0.82 5.27 -8.31
N SER A 109 -0.78 4.86 -7.04
CA SER A 109 -1.93 5.05 -6.13
C SER A 109 -2.19 6.52 -5.83
N GLU A 110 -1.14 7.34 -5.77
CA GLU A 110 -1.25 8.79 -5.60
C GLU A 110 -1.88 9.44 -6.84
N ILE A 111 -1.43 9.08 -8.05
CA ILE A 111 -2.04 9.56 -9.30
C ILE A 111 -3.49 9.12 -9.42
N VAL A 112 -3.80 7.84 -9.20
CA VAL A 112 -5.18 7.35 -9.26
C VAL A 112 -6.06 8.10 -8.26
N ARG A 113 -5.56 8.36 -7.04
CA ARG A 113 -6.29 9.17 -6.05
C ARG A 113 -6.55 10.58 -6.58
N GLN A 114 -5.57 11.22 -7.21
CA GLN A 114 -5.73 12.56 -7.79
C GLN A 114 -6.74 12.58 -8.93
N LEU A 115 -6.66 11.61 -9.85
CA LEU A 115 -7.58 11.45 -10.98
C LEU A 115 -9.02 11.17 -10.50
N VAL A 116 -9.20 10.27 -9.53
CA VAL A 116 -10.50 9.92 -8.96
C VAL A 116 -11.11 11.10 -8.20
N LEU A 117 -10.30 11.92 -7.53
CA LEU A 117 -10.77 13.13 -6.85
C LEU A 117 -11.05 14.31 -7.79
N GLY A 118 -10.72 14.21 -9.09
CA GLY A 118 -10.86 15.31 -10.05
C GLY A 118 -9.93 16.48 -9.79
N LEU A 119 -8.81 16.26 -9.10
CA LEU A 119 -7.78 17.28 -8.93
C LEU A 119 -6.90 17.28 -10.19
N GLU A 120 -7.30 18.07 -11.17
CA GLU A 120 -6.47 18.46 -12.31
C GLU A 120 -5.16 19.05 -11.74
N SER A 121 -4.08 18.26 -11.72
CA SER A 121 -2.77 18.76 -11.31
C SER A 121 -2.18 19.56 -12.47
N GLU A 122 -2.64 20.80 -12.64
CA GLU A 122 -1.80 21.80 -13.29
C GLU A 122 -0.56 21.93 -12.41
N PRO A 123 0.66 21.67 -12.92
CA PRO A 123 1.86 21.87 -12.15
C PRO A 123 2.04 23.38 -11.99
N VAL A 124 1.42 23.96 -10.96
CA VAL A 124 1.64 25.36 -10.58
C VAL A 124 3.12 25.51 -10.32
N SER A 125 3.80 26.10 -11.30
CA SER A 125 5.20 26.41 -11.26
C SER A 125 5.45 27.24 -10.01
N LYS A 126 6.49 26.89 -9.23
CA LYS A 126 6.84 27.60 -7.98
C LYS A 126 6.99 29.12 -8.17
N GLN A 127 7.15 29.58 -9.41
CA GLN A 127 7.17 31.00 -9.80
C GLN A 127 5.83 31.73 -9.56
N GLU A 128 4.68 31.09 -9.70
CA GLU A 128 3.37 31.77 -9.57
C GLU A 128 2.89 31.84 -8.11
N MET A 129 3.26 30.86 -7.27
CA MET A 129 2.97 30.90 -5.83
C MET A 129 3.74 32.01 -5.08
N TYR A 130 4.96 32.35 -5.51
CA TYR A 130 5.73 33.46 -4.91
C TYR A 130 5.39 34.83 -5.51
N ALA A 131 4.84 34.91 -6.72
CA ALA A 131 4.39 36.17 -7.33
C ALA A 131 3.12 36.72 -6.66
N THR A 132 2.23 35.84 -6.21
CA THR A 132 0.98 36.24 -5.56
C THR A 132 1.20 36.77 -4.13
N PHE A 133 2.27 36.32 -3.45
CA PHE A 133 2.56 36.76 -2.07
C PHE A 133 3.22 38.15 -1.99
N ASN A 134 3.76 38.68 -3.10
CA ASN A 134 4.49 39.95 -3.12
C ASN A 134 3.75 41.10 -3.82
N SER A 135 2.48 40.89 -4.20
CA SER A 135 1.59 41.92 -4.76
C SER A 135 0.44 42.22 -3.78
N GLY A 136 0.83 42.68 -2.60
CA GLY A 136 -0.05 43.24 -1.57
C GLY A 136 0.43 44.64 -1.23
N GLU A 137 0.24 45.53 -2.20
CA GLU A 137 0.53 46.97 -2.22
C GLU A 137 0.33 47.64 -0.84
N VAL A 138 1.43 48.07 -0.23
CA VAL A 138 1.42 49.10 0.82
C VAL A 138 1.04 50.40 0.11
N ARG A 139 -0.14 50.94 0.42
CA ARG A 139 -0.50 52.32 0.07
C ARG A 139 -0.97 53.06 1.32
N LEU A 140 -0.31 54.20 1.52
CA LEU A 140 -0.52 55.21 2.56
C LEU A 140 -1.96 55.71 2.62
#